data_AF-A0A2A9DMN7-F1
#
_entry.id   AF-A0A2A9DMN7-F1
#
_cell.length_a   1.000
_cell.length_b   1.000
_cell.length_c   1.000
_cell.angle_alpha   90.00
_cell.angle_beta   90.00
_cell.angle_gamma   90.00
#
_symmetry.space_group_name_H-M   'P 1'
#
loop_
_entity.id
_entity.type
_entity.pdbx_description
1 polymer ?
#
loop_
_entity_poly.entity_id
_entity_poly.type
_entity_poly.pdbx_seq_one_letter_code
_entity_poly.pdbx_strand_id
1 'polypeptide(L)' 'MAYSVNVSLSDFDDRLLQLAAGRPSEERIRAELGVSAVRFYQRLNSLLDDACALEAYPSLVMRLRRLRDTPQM' A
#
# COMPACT_ATOMS: atom_id res chain seq x y z
N MET A 1 -10.98 -13.06 -12.67
CA MET A 1 -9.69 -13.51 -12.12
C MET A 1 -8.72 -12.33 -12.14
N ALA A 2 -8.50 -11.67 -11.00
CA ALA A 2 -7.57 -10.55 -10.92
C ALA A 2 -6.15 -11.08 -10.62
N TYR A 3 -5.25 -10.84 -11.56
CA TYR A 3 -3.82 -10.54 -11.39
C TYR A 3 -3.45 -10.29 -9.91
N SER A 4 -2.50 -11.02 -9.31
CA SER A 4 -1.08 -10.76 -9.55
C SER A 4 -0.22 -11.88 -8.99
N VAL A 5 0.56 -12.52 -9.86
CA VAL A 5 1.87 -13.06 -9.47
C VAL A 5 2.81 -11.85 -9.46
N ASN A 6 3.06 -11.27 -8.28
CA ASN A 6 4.18 -10.36 -8.09
C ASN A 6 5.09 -11.00 -7.05
N VAL A 7 5.99 -11.87 -7.52
CA VAL A 7 6.97 -12.57 -6.67
C VAL A 7 8.16 -11.66 -6.27
N SER A 8 8.02 -10.34 -6.42
CA SER A 8 8.99 -9.36 -5.95
C SER A 8 8.29 -8.02 -5.71
N LEU A 9 8.38 -7.51 -4.47
CA LEU A 9 8.16 -6.11 -4.17
C LEU A 9 8.92 -5.26 -5.18
N SER A 10 8.20 -4.46 -5.98
CA SER A 10 8.85 -3.50 -6.86
C SER A 10 9.34 -2.30 -6.04
N ASP A 11 10.34 -1.56 -6.54
CA ASP A 11 10.79 -0.29 -5.94
C ASP A 11 9.63 0.68 -5.67
N PHE A 12 8.63 0.68 -6.57
CA PHE A 12 7.42 1.46 -6.40
C PHE A 12 6.63 1.06 -5.14
N ASP A 13 6.53 -0.23 -4.84
CA ASP A 13 5.78 -0.74 -3.70
C ASP A 13 6.52 -0.45 -2.38
N ASP A 14 7.85 -0.49 -2.37
CA ASP A 14 8.67 -0.04 -1.23
C ASP A 14 8.43 1.46 -0.93
N ARG A 15 8.53 2.30 -1.96
CA ARG A 15 8.24 3.74 -1.82
C ARG A 15 6.82 3.99 -1.34
N LEU A 16 5.86 3.18 -1.79
CA LEU A 16 4.47 3.28 -1.36
C LEU A 16 4.33 2.98 0.14
N LEU A 17 4.98 1.93 0.63
CA LEU A 17 4.97 1.56 2.05
C LEU A 17 5.67 2.60 2.93
N GLN A 18 6.81 3.15 2.47
CA GLN A 18 7.46 4.27 3.14
C GLN A 18 6.55 5.50 3.22
N LEU A 19 5.87 5.85 2.13
CA LEU A 19 4.91 6.95 2.15
C LEU A 19 3.77 6.66 3.12
N ALA A 20 3.19 5.46 3.08
CA ALA A 20 2.08 5.06 3.94
C ALA A 20 2.43 5.09 5.44
N ALA A 21 3.68 4.83 5.81
CA ALA A 21 4.17 4.95 7.18
C ALA A 21 4.06 6.40 7.72
N GLY A 22 4.21 7.40 6.84
CA GLY A 22 4.15 8.82 7.19
C GLY A 22 2.77 9.48 7.12
N ARG A 23 1.69 8.73 6.82
CA ARG A 23 0.33 9.27 6.57
C ARG A 23 0.35 10.44 5.58
N PRO A 24 0.65 10.17 4.30
CA PRO A 24 0.87 11.21 3.33
C PRO A 24 -0.47 11.82 2.90
N SER A 25 -0.50 13.14 2.74
CA SER A 25 -1.64 13.84 2.14
C SER A 25 -1.76 13.47 0.65
N GLU A 26 -2.97 13.58 0.10
CA GLU A 26 -3.23 13.29 -1.32
C GLU A 26 -2.32 14.10 -2.27
N GLU A 27 -2.01 15.34 -1.88
CA GLU A 27 -1.07 16.21 -2.60
C GLU A 27 0.35 15.62 -2.63
N ARG A 28 0.85 15.11 -1.49
CA ARG A 28 2.16 14.46 -1.41
C ARG A 28 2.18 13.15 -2.19
N ILE A 29 1.12 12.35 -2.13
CA ILE A 29 1.01 11.12 -2.93
C ILE A 29 1.13 11.45 -4.42
N ARG A 30 0.42 12.49 -4.88
CA ARG A 30 0.49 12.92 -6.28
C ARG A 30 1.87 13.49 -6.64
N ALA A 31 2.51 14.24 -5.74
CA ALA A 31 3.83 14.82 -5.98
C ALA A 31 4.95 13.76 -6.01
N GLU A 32 4.91 12.77 -5.10
CA GLU A 32 5.97 11.77 -4.95
C GLU A 32 5.80 10.58 -5.90
N LEU A 33 4.58 10.06 -6.03
CA LEU A 33 4.27 8.85 -6.80
C LEU A 33 3.64 9.16 -8.17
N GLY A 34 3.20 10.39 -8.42
CA GLY A 34 2.53 10.76 -9.68
C GLY A 34 1.15 10.12 -9.85
N VAL A 35 0.58 9.54 -8.79
CA VAL A 35 -0.72 8.83 -8.82
C VAL A 35 -1.79 9.55 -8.02
N SER A 36 -3.04 9.40 -8.43
CA SER A 36 -4.20 9.86 -7.65
C SER A 36 -4.33 9.05 -6.36
N ALA A 37 -4.85 9.67 -5.30
CA ALA A 37 -5.13 9.03 -4.01
C ALA A 37 -5.94 7.74 -4.16
N VAL A 38 -6.94 7.73 -5.05
CA VAL A 38 -7.73 6.53 -5.37
C VAL A 38 -6.84 5.37 -5.86
N ARG A 39 -5.90 5.62 -6.78
CA ARG A 39 -4.98 4.59 -7.30
C ARG A 39 -3.98 4.16 -6.22
N PHE A 40 -3.54 5.08 -5.36
CA PHE A 40 -2.71 4.77 -4.20
C PHE A 40 -3.40 3.80 -3.24
N TYR A 41 -4.64 4.07 -2.84
CA TYR A 41 -5.40 3.18 -1.96
C TYR A 41 -5.72 1.84 -2.62
N GLN A 42 -5.98 1.80 -3.93
CA GLN A 42 -6.14 0.53 -4.65
C GLN A 42 -4.86 -0.32 -4.63
N ARG A 43 -3.71 0.30 -4.92
CA ARG A 43 -2.40 -0.39 -4.88
C ARG A 43 -2.06 -0.85 -3.46
N LEU A 44 -2.32 0.00 -2.47
CA LEU A 44 -2.16 -0.34 -1.06
C LEU A 44 -3.02 -1.55 -0.67
N ASN A 45 -4.28 -1.61 -1.12
CA ASN A 45 -5.14 -2.76 -0.86
C ASN A 45 -4.61 -4.05 -1.47
N SER A 46 -4.04 -4.00 -2.69
CA SER A 46 -3.38 -5.16 -3.28
C SER A 46 -2.15 -5.59 -2.49
N LEU A 47 -1.29 -4.64 -2.08
CA LEU A 47 -0.11 -4.92 -1.26
C LEU A 47 -0.46 -5.52 0.11
N LEU A 48 -1.57 -5.09 0.72
CA LEU A 48 -2.03 -5.63 2.00
C LEU A 48 -2.52 -7.09 1.90
N ASP A 49 -2.92 -7.53 0.72
CA ASP A 49 -3.30 -8.91 0.42
C ASP A 49 -2.08 -9.77 0.03
N ASP A 50 -0.96 -9.13 -0.31
CA ASP A 50 0.25 -9.75 -0.83
C ASP A 50 1.21 -10.19 0.29
N ALA A 51 1.71 -11.43 0.19
CA ALA A 51 2.61 -11.99 1.19
C ALA A 51 3.97 -11.27 1.22
N CYS A 52 4.45 -10.77 0.07
CA CYS A 52 5.72 -10.05 -0.04
C CYS A 52 5.77 -8.80 0.84
N ALA A 53 4.68 -8.02 0.89
CA ALA A 53 4.62 -6.83 1.74
C ALA A 53 4.73 -7.18 3.23
N LEU A 54 4.19 -8.34 3.61
CA LEU A 54 4.24 -8.85 4.97
C LEU A 54 5.64 -9.35 5.35
N GLU A 55 6.41 -9.86 4.40
CA GLU A 55 7.83 -10.23 4.60
C GLU A 55 8.73 -9.01 4.77
N ALA A 56 8.51 -7.94 3.99
CA ALA A 56 9.33 -6.73 4.07
C ALA A 56 8.97 -5.84 5.26
N TYR A 57 7.67 -5.64 5.54
CA TYR A 57 7.20 -4.72 6.58
C TYR A 57 6.04 -5.32 7.39
N PRO A 58 6.26 -6.42 8.13
CA PRO A 58 5.20 -7.16 8.82
C PRO A 58 4.39 -6.29 9.78
N SER A 59 5.05 -5.44 10.56
CA SER A 59 4.40 -4.58 11.56
C SER A 59 3.54 -3.50 10.93
N LEU A 60 3.97 -2.94 9.79
CA LEU A 60 3.24 -1.90 9.06
C LEU A 60 2.00 -2.51 8.39
N VAL A 61 2.17 -3.64 7.72
CA VAL A 61 1.08 -4.37 7.05
C VAL A 61 0.02 -4.82 8.04
N MET A 62 0.39 -5.40 9.18
CA MET A 62 -0.58 -5.79 10.21
C MET A 62 -1.36 -4.59 10.77
N ARG A 63 -0.69 -3.44 10.96
CA ARG A 63 -1.33 -2.21 11.45
C ARG A 63 -2.31 -1.63 10.42
N LEU A 64 -1.91 -1.58 9.16
CA LEU A 64 -2.74 -1.09 8.06
C LEU A 64 -3.93 -2.04 7.77
N ARG A 65 -3.71 -3.35 7.88
CA ARG A 65 -4.76 -4.36 7.72
C ARG A 65 -5.82 -4.23 8.81
N ARG A 66 -5.44 -3.94 10.06
CA ARG A 66 -6.40 -3.59 11.12
C ARG A 66 -7.16 -2.29 10.84
N LEU A 67 -6.49 -1.27 10.30
CA LEU A 67 -7.13 0.00 9.94
C LEU A 67 -8.09 -0.13 8.76
N ARG A 68 -7.88 -1.12 7.88
CA ARG A 68 -8.80 -1.47 6.80
C ARG A 68 -10.01 -2.28 7.30
N ASP A 69 -9.81 -3.12 8.31
CA ASP A 69 -10.85 -3.96 8.90
C ASP A 69 -11.92 -3.14 9.64
N THR A 70 -11.64 -1.89 10.01
CA THR A 70 -12.71 -0.93 10.28
C THR A 70 -13.40 -0.60 8.96
N PRO A 71 -14.62 -1.12 8.72
CA PRO A 71 -15.31 -0.91 7.46
C PRO A 71 -15.52 0.60 7.29
N GLN A 72 -15.13 1.14 6.13
CA GLN A 72 -15.68 2.41 5.66
C GLN A 72 -17.18 2.18 5.45
N MET A 73 -17.98 2.48 6.48
CA MET A 73 -19.43 2.66 6.42
C MET A 73 -19.72 4.14 6.34
#